data_AF-A0A919W9K2-F1
#
_entry.id   AF-A0A919W9K2-F1
#
_cell.length_a   1.000
_cell.length_b   1.000
_cell.length_c   1.000
_cell.angle_alpha   90.00
_cell.angle_beta   90.00
_cell.angle_gamma   90.00
#
_symmetry.space_group_name_H-M   'P 1'
#
loop_
_entity.id
_entity.type
_entity.pdbx_description
1 polymer ?
#
loop_
_entity_poly.entity_id
_entity_poly.type
_entity_poly.pdbx_seq_one_letter_code
_entity_poly.pdbx_strand_id
1 'polypeptide(L)'
;MASAAEGTPTIVCPQVKVGVAVPAQAAAEVNSNLQLLDKQIAEANARLAATKGQGDANFVQNAILGPLKDKRTATINRIETAIGRFAAKPDLNAEGLAACTLSQNGSAEPAATTAPAAAVPGANLGILANSCDGSTLAPHDGFQKGDRCVSTEFGEVSSAANNSSLLITQAPPVVKVNTPFTLKVSTRNLIRDRFLAAGAGGYYVESSVLQNGIVRGHFHTACRMLASTRVAPDPAPVPAFFVATEDKKGGRAPDTVTIQVAGLPTSGTAQCASWAGDGSHRVPMMERANETPAIDAVRIRVVN
;
A
#
# COMPACT_ATOMS: atom_id res chain seq x y z
N MET A 1 -40.83 35.21 -5.94
CA MET A 1 -40.73 34.27 -4.81
C MET A 1 -39.28 34.21 -4.39
N ALA A 2 -38.97 34.04 -3.11
CA ALA A 2 -37.59 33.94 -2.64
C ALA A 2 -37.11 32.48 -2.72
N SER A 3 -35.94 32.24 -3.30
CA SER A 3 -35.28 30.93 -3.23
C SER A 3 -34.71 30.74 -1.82
N ALA A 4 -34.86 29.54 -1.27
CA ALA A 4 -34.10 29.14 -0.08
C ALA A 4 -32.62 29.02 -0.46
N ALA A 5 -31.73 29.40 0.46
CA ALA A 5 -30.31 29.07 0.34
C ALA A 5 -30.12 27.62 0.78
N GLU A 6 -29.78 26.74 -0.17
CA GLU A 6 -29.43 25.35 0.16
C GLU A 6 -28.11 25.32 0.93
N GLY A 7 -28.11 24.64 2.08
CA GLY A 7 -26.94 24.57 2.95
C GLY A 7 -25.88 23.66 2.36
N THR A 8 -24.62 24.11 2.33
CA THR A 8 -23.51 23.24 1.91
C THR A 8 -23.44 22.03 2.84
N PRO A 9 -23.44 20.79 2.30
CA PRO A 9 -23.40 19.60 3.13
C PRO A 9 -22.04 19.45 3.83
N THR A 10 -22.08 18.99 5.08
CA THR A 10 -20.95 18.86 6.00
C THR A 10 -21.05 17.54 6.77
N ILE A 11 -19.94 16.92 7.14
CA ILE A 11 -19.95 15.67 7.92
C ILE A 11 -19.87 15.97 9.41
N VAL A 12 -20.81 15.39 10.16
CA VAL A 12 -20.88 15.45 11.62
C VAL A 12 -20.59 14.07 12.19
N CYS A 13 -19.75 14.03 13.22
CA CYS A 13 -19.38 12.79 13.92
C CYS A 13 -19.63 12.94 15.43
N PRO A 14 -19.89 11.83 16.14
CA PRO A 14 -19.88 11.80 17.60
C PRO A 14 -18.57 12.34 18.17
N GLN A 15 -18.68 13.23 19.16
CA GLN A 15 -17.52 13.78 19.86
C GLN A 15 -16.95 12.74 20.83
N VAL A 16 -15.67 12.40 20.66
CA VAL A 16 -15.00 11.34 21.43
C VAL A 16 -14.51 11.89 22.76
N LYS A 17 -15.29 11.65 23.82
CA LYS A 17 -14.95 12.08 25.18
C LYS A 17 -14.28 10.96 25.95
N VAL A 18 -13.04 11.16 26.35
CA VAL A 18 -12.32 10.24 27.24
C VAL A 18 -12.82 10.45 28.67
N GLY A 19 -13.83 9.68 29.07
CA GLY A 19 -14.50 9.78 30.38
C GLY A 19 -13.73 9.18 31.56
N VAL A 20 -12.45 8.84 31.39
CA VAL A 20 -11.58 8.21 32.41
C VAL A 20 -10.34 9.06 32.67
N ALA A 21 -9.72 8.88 33.84
CA ALA A 21 -8.43 9.51 34.14
C ALA A 21 -7.35 9.01 33.17
N VAL A 22 -6.78 9.92 32.37
CA VAL A 22 -5.70 9.63 31.43
C VAL A 22 -4.35 9.67 32.16
N PRO A 23 -3.56 8.58 32.17
CA PRO A 23 -2.22 8.58 32.73
C PRO A 23 -1.33 9.62 32.05
N ALA A 24 -0.46 10.30 32.80
CA ALA A 24 0.43 11.34 32.25
C ALA A 24 1.31 10.84 31.09
N GLN A 25 1.69 9.57 31.14
CA GLN A 25 2.44 8.86 30.09
C GLN A 25 1.64 8.68 28.80
N ALA A 26 0.31 8.54 28.89
CA ALA A 26 -0.59 8.36 27.75
C ALA A 26 -1.10 9.70 27.17
N ALA A 27 -1.07 10.79 27.95
CA ALA A 27 -1.72 12.05 27.61
C ALA A 27 -1.33 12.62 26.23
N ALA A 28 -0.05 12.54 25.85
CA ALA A 28 0.42 13.01 24.53
C ALA A 28 -0.14 12.15 23.37
N GLU A 29 -0.18 10.83 23.52
CA GLU A 29 -0.70 9.90 22.51
C GLU A 29 -2.22 9.99 22.40
N VAL A 30 -2.92 10.13 23.53
CA VAL A 30 -4.38 10.36 23.58
C VAL A 30 -4.72 11.67 22.87
N ASN A 31 -4.03 12.78 23.20
CA ASN A 31 -4.26 14.07 22.55
C ASN A 31 -3.96 14.04 21.04
N SER A 32 -2.90 13.35 20.62
CA SER A 32 -2.56 13.19 19.20
C SER A 32 -3.61 12.37 18.44
N ASN A 33 -4.16 11.31 19.04
CA ASN A 33 -5.25 10.55 18.43
C ASN A 33 -6.59 11.32 18.42
N LEU A 34 -6.86 12.18 19.41
CA LEU A 34 -8.01 13.10 19.38
C LEU A 34 -7.87 14.11 18.22
N GLN A 35 -6.71 14.75 18.06
CA GLN A 35 -6.41 15.62 16.91
C GLN A 35 -6.52 14.89 15.57
N LEU A 36 -6.15 13.60 15.53
CA LEU A 36 -6.30 12.76 14.34
C LEU A 36 -7.78 12.47 14.01
N LEU A 37 -8.66 12.33 15.00
CA LEU A 37 -10.11 12.21 14.78
C LEU A 37 -10.69 13.49 14.16
N ASP A 38 -10.24 14.66 14.61
CA ASP A 38 -10.63 15.95 14.02
C ASP A 38 -10.10 16.11 12.59
N LYS A 39 -8.84 15.71 12.32
CA LYS A 39 -8.28 15.69 10.97
C LYS A 39 -9.08 14.77 10.03
N GLN A 40 -9.55 13.62 10.50
CA GLN A 40 -10.38 12.69 9.72
C GLN A 40 -11.75 13.31 9.36
N ILE A 41 -12.35 14.09 10.29
CA ILE A 41 -13.57 14.86 10.00
C ILE A 41 -13.29 15.91 8.91
N ALA A 42 -12.16 16.62 8.98
CA ALA A 42 -11.78 17.62 7.99
C ALA A 42 -11.50 17.01 6.59
N GLU A 43 -10.74 15.92 6.52
CA GLU A 43 -10.48 15.14 5.28
C GLU A 43 -11.79 14.73 4.60
N ALA A 44 -12.74 14.20 5.37
CA ALA A 44 -14.01 13.73 4.84
C ALA A 44 -14.93 14.89 4.41
N ASN A 45 -14.93 16.02 5.13
CA ASN A 45 -15.62 17.25 4.73
C ASN A 45 -15.06 17.81 3.41
N ALA A 46 -13.73 17.85 3.24
CA ALA A 46 -13.10 18.27 2.00
C ALA A 46 -13.47 17.35 0.82
N ARG A 47 -13.45 16.03 1.04
CA ARG A 47 -13.88 15.03 0.05
C ARG A 47 -15.35 15.18 -0.33
N LEU A 48 -16.22 15.51 0.61
CA LEU A 48 -17.63 15.78 0.39
C LEU A 48 -17.83 17.05 -0.47
N ALA A 49 -17.17 18.16 -0.13
CA ALA A 49 -17.24 19.40 -0.90
C ALA A 49 -16.76 19.19 -2.36
N ALA A 50 -15.72 18.38 -2.56
CA ALA A 50 -15.20 18.04 -3.89
C ALA A 50 -16.23 17.30 -4.79
N THR A 51 -17.27 16.67 -4.23
CA THR A 51 -18.33 16.00 -5.02
C THR A 51 -19.26 16.95 -5.76
N LYS A 52 -19.30 18.24 -5.39
CA LYS A 52 -20.26 19.24 -5.91
C LYS A 52 -21.74 18.79 -5.85
N GLY A 53 -22.09 17.91 -4.92
CA GLY A 53 -23.44 17.33 -4.80
C GLY A 53 -23.81 16.30 -5.87
N GLN A 54 -22.85 15.87 -6.71
CA GLN A 54 -23.08 14.88 -7.78
C GLN A 54 -22.95 13.42 -7.30
N GLY A 55 -22.48 13.20 -6.06
CA GLY A 55 -22.48 11.88 -5.44
C GLY A 55 -23.86 11.57 -4.85
N ASP A 56 -24.48 10.48 -5.29
CA ASP A 56 -25.72 9.98 -4.69
C ASP A 56 -25.49 9.48 -3.24
N ALA A 57 -26.56 9.11 -2.55
CA ALA A 57 -26.50 8.65 -1.16
C ALA A 57 -25.61 7.41 -0.96
N ASN A 58 -25.53 6.52 -1.94
CA ASN A 58 -24.63 5.35 -1.91
C ASN A 58 -23.18 5.77 -2.15
N PHE A 59 -22.92 6.76 -3.02
CA PHE A 59 -21.58 7.33 -3.19
C PHE A 59 -21.08 7.96 -1.89
N VAL A 60 -21.87 8.83 -1.24
CA VAL A 60 -21.47 9.48 0.03
C VAL A 60 -21.27 8.43 1.12
N GLN A 61 -22.14 7.42 1.20
CA GLN A 61 -22.00 6.32 2.15
C GLN A 61 -20.72 5.50 1.92
N ASN A 62 -20.50 5.02 0.70
CA ASN A 62 -19.43 4.06 0.39
C ASN A 62 -18.05 4.72 0.21
N ALA A 63 -18.00 5.91 -0.38
CA ALA A 63 -16.74 6.60 -0.65
C ALA A 63 -16.27 7.51 0.49
N ILE A 64 -17.16 7.93 1.41
CA ILE A 64 -16.84 8.94 2.43
C ILE A 64 -17.16 8.44 3.84
N LEU A 65 -18.42 8.11 4.15
CA LEU A 65 -18.84 7.77 5.53
C LEU A 65 -18.29 6.41 6.00
N GLY A 66 -18.22 5.40 5.12
CA GLY A 66 -17.58 4.11 5.41
C GLY A 66 -16.10 4.24 5.77
N PRO A 67 -15.24 4.72 4.85
CA PRO A 67 -13.81 4.92 5.13
C PRO A 67 -13.53 5.84 6.32
N LEU A 68 -14.39 6.83 6.59
CA LEU A 68 -14.32 7.66 7.79
C LEU A 68 -14.62 6.87 9.06
N LYS A 69 -15.66 6.02 9.07
CA LYS A 69 -15.96 5.13 10.20
C LYS A 69 -14.77 4.22 10.49
N ASP A 70 -14.15 3.63 9.48
CA ASP A 70 -13.03 2.69 9.68
C ASP A 70 -11.79 3.41 10.23
N LYS A 71 -11.43 4.57 9.64
CA LYS A 71 -10.37 5.46 10.17
C LYS A 71 -10.61 5.86 11.63
N ARG A 72 -11.85 6.24 11.98
CA ARG A 72 -12.22 6.65 13.34
C ARG A 72 -12.22 5.47 14.33
N THR A 73 -12.73 4.31 13.94
CA THR A 73 -12.73 3.08 14.76
C THR A 73 -11.29 2.72 15.15
N ALA A 74 -10.39 2.67 14.17
CA ALA A 74 -8.97 2.40 14.41
C ALA A 74 -8.30 3.45 15.32
N THR A 75 -8.77 4.70 15.30
CA THR A 75 -8.19 5.80 16.08
C THR A 75 -8.73 5.85 17.52
N ILE A 76 -10.01 5.53 17.74
CA ILE A 76 -10.59 5.37 19.08
C ILE A 76 -9.94 4.17 19.78
N ASN A 77 -9.77 3.04 19.07
CA ASN A 77 -9.08 1.85 19.60
C ASN A 77 -7.62 2.16 20.02
N ARG A 78 -6.94 3.10 19.33
CA ARG A 78 -5.61 3.59 19.75
C ARG A 78 -5.66 4.41 21.03
N ILE A 79 -6.66 5.27 21.23
CA ILE A 79 -6.86 6.02 22.48
C ILE A 79 -7.05 5.05 23.65
N GLU A 80 -7.94 4.06 23.50
CA GLU A 80 -8.17 3.03 24.52
C GLU A 80 -6.88 2.25 24.85
N THR A 81 -6.14 1.85 23.81
CA THR A 81 -4.88 1.11 23.97
C THR A 81 -3.80 1.96 24.64
N ALA A 82 -3.68 3.25 24.30
CA ALA A 82 -2.71 4.16 24.93
C ALA A 82 -2.95 4.29 26.44
N ILE A 83 -4.21 4.42 26.86
CA ILE A 83 -4.60 4.45 28.27
C ILE A 83 -4.38 3.09 28.92
N GLY A 84 -4.78 2.00 28.24
CA GLY A 84 -4.67 0.62 28.70
C GLY A 84 -3.24 0.09 28.91
N ARG A 85 -2.20 0.81 28.46
CA ARG A 85 -0.79 0.50 28.80
C ARG A 85 -0.37 0.96 30.19
N PHE A 86 -1.11 1.89 30.81
CA PHE A 86 -0.71 2.56 32.06
C PHE A 86 -1.85 2.64 33.10
N ALA A 87 -3.07 2.25 32.74
CA ALA A 87 -4.24 2.12 33.61
C ALA A 87 -5.13 0.97 33.11
N ALA A 88 -6.27 0.74 33.76
CA ALA A 88 -7.30 -0.14 33.20
C ALA A 88 -7.74 0.38 31.81
N LYS A 89 -7.76 -0.49 30.79
CA LYS A 89 -8.19 -0.12 29.44
C LYS A 89 -9.66 0.33 29.48
N PRO A 90 -10.00 1.55 29.04
CA PRO A 90 -11.39 1.94 28.86
C PRO A 90 -12.00 1.23 27.65
N ASP A 91 -13.31 1.04 27.71
CA ASP A 91 -14.17 0.93 26.54
C ASP A 91 -14.75 2.33 26.29
N LEU A 92 -14.46 2.89 25.12
CA LEU A 92 -15.01 4.18 24.68
C LEU A 92 -16.22 4.00 23.75
N ASN A 93 -16.69 2.78 23.53
CA ASN A 93 -17.67 2.41 22.52
C ASN A 93 -17.23 2.89 21.12
N ALA A 94 -16.09 2.38 20.66
CA ALA A 94 -15.53 2.73 19.36
C ALA A 94 -16.52 2.52 18.20
N GLU A 95 -17.32 1.45 18.24
CA GLU A 95 -18.31 1.14 17.20
C GLU A 95 -19.42 2.21 17.12
N GLY A 96 -19.94 2.66 18.27
CA GLY A 96 -20.97 3.69 18.37
C GLY A 96 -20.44 5.12 18.14
N LEU A 97 -19.19 5.40 18.48
CA LEU A 97 -18.56 6.72 18.28
C LEU A 97 -17.94 6.92 16.89
N ALA A 98 -17.59 5.85 16.17
CA ALA A 98 -16.92 5.97 14.88
C ALA A 98 -17.85 6.40 13.74
N ALA A 99 -19.13 6.00 13.76
CA ALA A 99 -20.07 6.30 12.69
C ALA A 99 -20.40 7.80 12.60
N CYS A 100 -20.43 8.34 11.39
CA CYS A 100 -20.70 9.75 11.12
C CYS A 100 -21.86 9.93 10.15
N THR A 101 -22.46 11.12 10.13
CA THR A 101 -23.64 11.46 9.33
C THR A 101 -23.44 12.72 8.50
N LEU A 102 -24.34 12.95 7.55
CA LEU A 102 -24.39 14.14 6.72
C LEU A 102 -25.32 15.19 7.34
N SER A 103 -24.77 16.36 7.64
CA SER A 103 -25.48 17.59 8.03
C SER A 103 -25.39 18.62 6.88
N GLN A 104 -25.99 19.80 7.05
CA GLN A 104 -25.82 20.95 6.16
C GLN A 104 -25.59 22.23 6.98
N ASN A 105 -24.67 23.10 6.50
CA ASN A 105 -24.16 24.38 7.07
C ASN A 105 -22.89 24.32 7.96
N GLY A 106 -22.02 25.34 7.82
CA GLY A 106 -20.66 25.49 8.43
C GLY A 106 -20.59 26.14 9.84
N SER A 107 -19.45 26.61 10.37
CA SER A 107 -18.21 27.20 9.75
C SER A 107 -16.89 26.84 10.51
N ALA A 108 -15.76 27.60 10.38
CA ALA A 108 -14.37 27.09 10.56
C ALA A 108 -13.28 27.96 11.29
N GLU A 109 -12.16 27.29 11.67
CA GLU A 109 -10.71 27.72 11.86
C GLU A 109 -10.28 28.86 12.85
N PRO A 110 -8.96 29.13 13.15
CA PRO A 110 -7.64 28.44 12.95
C PRO A 110 -6.76 28.36 14.27
N ALA A 111 -5.40 28.48 14.29
CA ALA A 111 -4.36 27.40 14.18
C ALA A 111 -2.98 27.78 14.85
N ALA A 112 -1.90 26.95 14.66
CA ALA A 112 -0.44 27.12 15.02
C ALA A 112 0.02 26.76 16.49
N THR A 113 1.29 26.51 16.96
CA THR A 113 2.71 26.22 16.49
C THR A 113 3.64 25.93 17.73
N THR A 114 4.91 25.43 17.79
CA THR A 114 5.77 24.37 17.12
C THR A 114 7.18 24.20 17.81
N ALA A 115 7.77 22.98 17.84
CA ALA A 115 9.23 22.61 17.71
C ALA A 115 10.25 22.73 18.92
N PRO A 116 11.51 22.18 18.85
CA PRO A 116 11.92 20.77 18.60
C PRO A 116 13.14 20.24 19.45
N ALA A 117 13.64 19.01 19.17
CA ALA A 117 14.89 18.44 19.73
C ALA A 117 15.73 17.63 18.69
N ALA A 118 16.91 17.09 19.07
CA ALA A 118 18.02 16.71 18.17
C ALA A 118 17.99 15.29 17.53
N ALA A 119 18.98 15.01 16.66
CA ALA A 119 18.81 14.20 15.44
C ALA A 119 19.60 12.87 15.32
N VAL A 120 19.05 11.97 14.50
CA VAL A 120 19.66 10.73 13.96
C VAL A 120 19.69 10.87 12.42
N PRO A 121 20.61 10.23 11.66
CA PRO A 121 20.57 10.26 10.20
C PRO A 121 19.20 9.82 9.65
N GLY A 122 18.54 10.70 8.89
CA GLY A 122 17.18 10.50 8.39
C GLY A 122 16.05 10.91 9.34
N ALA A 123 16.25 11.02 10.66
CA ALA A 123 15.19 11.37 11.61
C ALA A 123 14.74 12.85 11.54
N ASN A 124 15.48 13.70 10.82
CA ASN A 124 15.05 15.06 10.47
C ASN A 124 14.33 15.15 9.12
N LEU A 125 14.15 14.03 8.39
CA LEU A 125 13.36 14.01 7.16
C LEU A 125 11.89 13.91 7.52
N GLY A 126 11.15 15.00 7.31
CA GLY A 126 9.69 15.00 7.45
C GLY A 126 9.03 14.05 6.45
N ILE A 127 7.86 13.53 6.81
CA ILE A 127 7.03 12.73 5.90
C ILE A 127 6.60 13.62 4.73
N LEU A 128 7.10 13.34 3.52
CA LEU A 128 6.77 14.12 2.32
C LEU A 128 5.30 13.97 1.92
N ALA A 129 4.78 12.75 2.01
CA ALA A 129 3.36 12.41 1.91
C ALA A 129 3.11 11.05 2.56
N ASN A 130 1.91 10.84 3.09
CA ASN A 130 1.38 9.53 3.52
C ASN A 130 -0.01 9.22 2.92
N SER A 131 -0.45 10.03 1.96
CA SER A 131 -1.72 9.92 1.25
C SER A 131 -1.60 10.60 -0.12
N CYS A 132 -2.68 10.58 -0.91
CA CYS A 132 -2.75 11.27 -2.19
C CYS A 132 -3.22 12.73 -2.12
N ASP A 133 -3.54 13.24 -0.92
CA ASP A 133 -4.34 14.47 -0.76
C ASP A 133 -3.62 15.74 -1.26
N GLY A 134 -2.27 15.72 -1.33
CA GLY A 134 -1.44 16.78 -1.89
C GLY A 134 -0.98 16.56 -3.34
N SER A 135 -1.47 15.52 -4.02
CA SER A 135 -1.02 15.15 -5.36
C SER A 135 -1.82 15.84 -6.47
N THR A 136 -1.12 16.33 -7.50
CA THR A 136 -1.74 16.85 -8.74
C THR A 136 -1.97 15.74 -9.78
N LEU A 137 -1.63 14.49 -9.49
CA LEU A 137 -1.84 13.35 -10.38
C LEU A 137 -3.27 12.82 -10.26
N ALA A 138 -3.85 12.37 -11.37
CA ALA A 138 -5.18 11.77 -11.37
C ALA A 138 -5.22 10.49 -10.48
N PRO A 139 -6.32 10.20 -9.77
CA PRO A 139 -6.45 8.96 -9.00
C PRO A 139 -6.24 7.71 -9.85
N HIS A 140 -5.62 6.67 -9.26
CA HIS A 140 -5.47 5.38 -9.92
C HIS A 140 -6.81 4.68 -10.15
N ASP A 141 -6.99 4.08 -11.33
CA ASP A 141 -8.28 3.50 -11.78
C ASP A 141 -8.25 1.98 -11.98
N GLY A 142 -7.19 1.33 -11.49
CA GLY A 142 -7.00 -0.13 -11.54
C GLY A 142 -6.22 -0.63 -12.76
N PHE A 143 -6.00 0.21 -13.77
CA PHE A 143 -5.27 -0.17 -14.98
C PHE A 143 -3.82 0.34 -14.94
N GLN A 144 -2.93 -0.28 -15.72
CA GLN A 144 -1.48 0.03 -15.74
C GLN A 144 -1.18 1.40 -16.40
N LYS A 145 -1.51 2.49 -15.69
CA LYS A 145 -1.38 3.87 -16.16
C LYS A 145 -0.38 4.62 -15.28
N GLY A 146 0.69 5.12 -15.90
CA GLY A 146 1.62 6.05 -15.27
C GLY A 146 0.96 7.38 -14.91
N ASP A 147 1.67 8.21 -14.14
CA ASP A 147 1.22 9.54 -13.70
C ASP A 147 -0.14 9.50 -12.98
N ARG A 148 -0.26 8.57 -12.03
CA ARG A 148 -1.43 8.38 -11.17
C ARG A 148 -1.06 8.43 -9.70
N CYS A 149 -1.98 8.93 -8.87
CA CYS A 149 -1.87 8.80 -7.43
C CYS A 149 -2.61 7.55 -6.93
N VAL A 150 -1.89 6.63 -6.30
CA VAL A 150 -2.42 5.40 -5.71
C VAL A 150 -2.78 5.69 -4.26
N SER A 151 -4.08 5.85 -3.96
CA SER A 151 -4.59 6.05 -2.60
C SER A 151 -4.98 4.74 -1.90
N THR A 152 -4.58 3.59 -2.45
CA THR A 152 -4.81 2.27 -1.87
C THR A 152 -3.88 2.07 -0.68
N GLU A 153 -4.45 1.69 0.47
CA GLU A 153 -3.68 1.48 1.69
C GLU A 153 -2.60 0.40 1.50
N PHE A 154 -1.43 0.63 2.10
CA PHE A 154 -0.26 -0.25 1.97
C PHE A 154 -0.56 -1.70 2.38
N GLY A 155 -1.39 -1.88 3.41
CA GLY A 155 -1.88 -3.18 3.89
C GLY A 155 -1.06 -3.78 5.03
N GLU A 156 -1.23 -5.08 5.22
CA GLU A 156 -0.61 -5.85 6.30
C GLU A 156 0.86 -6.15 6.01
N VAL A 157 1.69 -6.11 7.06
CA VAL A 157 3.14 -6.37 7.00
C VAL A 157 3.46 -7.61 7.84
N SER A 158 4.19 -8.56 7.27
CA SER A 158 4.69 -9.73 7.99
C SER A 158 5.79 -9.35 8.98
N SER A 159 5.94 -10.11 10.06
CA SER A 159 7.14 -10.01 10.90
C SER A 159 8.37 -10.56 10.17
N ALA A 160 9.57 -10.14 10.58
CA ALA A 160 10.86 -10.45 9.94
C ALA A 160 11.05 -11.95 9.60
N ALA A 161 10.69 -12.86 10.52
CA ALA A 161 10.78 -14.31 10.33
C ALA A 161 9.75 -14.88 9.31
N ASN A 162 8.71 -14.10 9.02
CA ASN A 162 7.60 -14.40 8.11
C ASN A 162 7.66 -13.62 6.79
N ASN A 163 8.63 -12.71 6.61
CA ASN A 163 8.83 -12.01 5.34
C ASN A 163 9.05 -13.01 4.18
N SER A 164 8.51 -12.69 3.01
CA SER A 164 8.77 -13.43 1.78
C SER A 164 10.26 -13.34 1.38
N SER A 165 10.79 -14.40 0.78
CA SER A 165 12.12 -14.39 0.15
C SER A 165 12.10 -15.15 -1.17
N LEU A 166 12.91 -14.72 -2.14
CA LEU A 166 12.98 -15.29 -3.49
C LEU A 166 14.45 -15.44 -3.93
N LEU A 167 14.76 -16.48 -4.71
CA LEU A 167 16.10 -16.72 -5.28
C LEU A 167 16.00 -17.43 -6.65
N ILE A 168 16.80 -17.02 -7.64
CA ILE A 168 16.94 -17.72 -8.92
C ILE A 168 17.99 -18.83 -8.73
N THR A 169 17.52 -20.05 -8.43
CA THR A 169 18.38 -21.19 -8.07
C THR A 169 19.04 -21.89 -9.26
N GLN A 170 18.56 -21.64 -10.49
CA GLN A 170 19.21 -22.11 -11.71
C GLN A 170 18.93 -21.17 -12.89
N ALA A 171 19.99 -20.80 -13.62
CA ALA A 171 19.91 -20.09 -14.89
C ALA A 171 21.05 -20.54 -15.83
N PRO A 172 20.86 -20.57 -17.16
CA PRO A 172 21.95 -20.81 -18.09
C PRO A 172 22.87 -19.58 -18.17
N PRO A 173 24.20 -19.74 -18.17
CA PRO A 173 25.13 -18.60 -18.33
C PRO A 173 25.16 -18.07 -19.77
N VAL A 174 24.78 -18.90 -20.74
CA VAL A 174 24.78 -18.60 -22.17
C VAL A 174 23.54 -19.22 -22.82
N VAL A 175 22.86 -18.49 -23.70
CA VAL A 175 21.76 -18.99 -24.54
C VAL A 175 21.92 -18.49 -25.98
N LYS A 176 21.26 -19.14 -26.94
CA LYS A 176 21.18 -18.67 -28.33
C LYS A 176 19.98 -17.74 -28.53
N VAL A 177 20.08 -16.82 -29.49
CA VAL A 177 18.96 -15.99 -29.96
C VAL A 177 17.77 -16.89 -30.34
N ASN A 178 16.57 -16.47 -29.95
CA ASN A 178 15.28 -17.16 -30.21
C ASN A 178 15.25 -18.65 -29.82
N THR A 179 16.12 -19.09 -28.91
CA THR A 179 16.19 -20.48 -28.44
C THR A 179 15.58 -20.59 -27.03
N PRO A 180 14.62 -21.51 -26.79
CA PRO A 180 14.01 -21.68 -25.48
C PRO A 180 15.01 -22.08 -24.39
N PHE A 181 14.78 -21.61 -23.17
CA PHE A 181 15.52 -22.02 -21.97
C PHE A 181 14.68 -21.93 -20.70
N THR A 182 15.20 -22.44 -19.59
CA THR A 182 14.53 -22.40 -18.28
C THR A 182 15.29 -21.59 -17.25
N LEU A 183 14.53 -21.01 -16.31
CA LEU A 183 15.01 -20.53 -15.02
C LEU A 183 14.34 -21.36 -13.92
N LYS A 184 15.01 -21.60 -12.80
CA LYS A 184 14.35 -22.06 -11.57
C LYS A 184 14.31 -20.92 -10.57
N VAL A 185 13.12 -20.64 -10.05
CA VAL A 185 12.87 -19.59 -9.07
C VAL A 185 12.33 -20.25 -7.81
N SER A 186 13.07 -20.15 -6.72
CA SER A 186 12.60 -20.59 -5.41
C SER A 186 11.94 -19.44 -4.64
N THR A 187 10.86 -19.75 -3.92
CA THR A 187 10.13 -18.80 -3.06
C THR A 187 9.89 -19.42 -1.69
N ARG A 188 9.88 -18.60 -0.64
CA ARG A 188 9.56 -18.96 0.75
C ARG A 188 8.70 -17.86 1.36
N ASN A 189 7.82 -18.22 2.29
CA ASN A 189 6.90 -17.30 2.98
C ASN A 189 6.04 -16.47 2.01
N LEU A 190 5.54 -17.12 0.96
CA LEU A 190 4.72 -16.50 -0.09
C LEU A 190 3.67 -17.49 -0.56
N ILE A 191 2.40 -17.13 -0.42
CA ILE A 191 1.25 -17.88 -0.95
C ILE A 191 0.92 -17.26 -2.32
N ARG A 192 0.98 -18.07 -3.38
CA ARG A 192 0.89 -17.60 -4.78
C ARG A 192 -0.53 -17.74 -5.32
N ASP A 193 -1.48 -17.09 -4.65
CA ASP A 193 -2.92 -17.20 -4.88
C ASP A 193 -3.67 -15.85 -5.02
N ARG A 194 -2.92 -14.77 -5.25
CA ARG A 194 -3.46 -13.41 -5.48
C ARG A 194 -2.73 -12.67 -6.60
N PHE A 195 -3.25 -12.77 -7.83
CA PHE A 195 -2.91 -11.90 -8.96
C PHE A 195 -4.19 -11.34 -9.59
N LEU A 196 -4.63 -10.16 -9.13
CA LEU A 196 -5.74 -9.45 -9.78
C LEU A 196 -5.27 -8.90 -11.13
N ALA A 197 -5.63 -9.57 -12.23
CA ALA A 197 -5.07 -9.29 -13.55
C ALA A 197 -5.13 -7.80 -13.93
N ALA A 198 -3.95 -7.20 -14.13
CA ALA A 198 -3.80 -5.75 -14.33
C ALA A 198 -4.54 -5.19 -15.55
N GLY A 199 -4.72 -6.00 -16.60
CA GLY A 199 -5.54 -5.66 -17.79
C GLY A 199 -7.05 -5.66 -17.54
N ALA A 200 -7.51 -6.17 -16.40
CA ALA A 200 -8.92 -6.21 -15.98
C ALA A 200 -9.24 -5.20 -14.85
N GLY A 201 -8.36 -4.22 -14.60
CA GLY A 201 -8.52 -3.25 -13.53
C GLY A 201 -7.98 -3.69 -12.16
N GLY A 202 -7.19 -4.77 -12.10
CA GLY A 202 -6.67 -5.34 -10.86
C GLY A 202 -5.36 -4.73 -10.32
N TYR A 203 -4.77 -3.75 -11.01
CA TYR A 203 -3.47 -3.18 -10.63
C TYR A 203 -3.64 -2.18 -9.47
N TYR A 204 -2.83 -2.31 -8.42
CA TYR A 204 -2.89 -1.48 -7.20
C TYR A 204 -4.28 -1.32 -6.52
N VAL A 205 -5.28 -2.20 -6.76
CA VAL A 205 -6.61 -2.07 -6.11
C VAL A 205 -6.75 -2.86 -4.81
N GLU A 206 -5.95 -3.91 -4.60
CA GLU A 206 -5.88 -4.67 -3.35
C GLU A 206 -4.72 -4.12 -2.49
N SER A 207 -4.86 -4.15 -1.17
CA SER A 207 -3.75 -3.92 -0.22
C SER A 207 -2.93 -5.19 -0.01
N SER A 208 -1.75 -5.09 0.62
CA SER A 208 -1.07 -6.29 1.14
C SER A 208 -1.97 -6.99 2.18
N VAL A 209 -2.06 -8.32 2.10
CA VAL A 209 -2.79 -9.16 3.08
C VAL A 209 -2.01 -10.43 3.39
N LEU A 210 -2.07 -10.86 4.66
CA LEU A 210 -1.44 -12.06 5.16
C LEU A 210 -2.44 -13.22 5.27
N GLN A 211 -1.92 -14.43 5.30
CA GLN A 211 -2.63 -15.62 5.79
C GLN A 211 -1.67 -16.45 6.64
N ASN A 212 -2.08 -16.77 7.87
CA ASN A 212 -1.23 -17.44 8.86
C ASN A 212 0.12 -16.72 9.09
N GLY A 213 0.12 -15.39 8.96
CA GLY A 213 1.26 -14.50 9.16
C GLY A 213 2.22 -14.34 7.98
N ILE A 214 2.01 -15.00 6.83
CA ILE A 214 2.81 -14.84 5.61
C ILE A 214 2.00 -14.21 4.47
N VAL A 215 2.69 -13.56 3.53
CA VAL A 215 2.08 -12.76 2.45
C VAL A 215 1.33 -13.61 1.44
N ARG A 216 0.16 -13.14 0.99
CA ARG A 216 -0.53 -13.61 -0.22
C ARG A 216 -0.23 -12.69 -1.40
N GLY A 217 -0.06 -13.30 -2.56
CA GLY A 217 0.36 -12.57 -3.76
C GLY A 217 0.70 -13.52 -4.91
N HIS A 218 1.80 -13.22 -5.57
CA HIS A 218 2.33 -13.90 -6.75
C HIS A 218 3.85 -13.64 -6.84
N PHE A 219 4.51 -14.07 -7.92
CA PHE A 219 5.79 -13.47 -8.28
C PHE A 219 5.92 -13.29 -9.80
N HIS A 220 6.67 -12.27 -10.20
CA HIS A 220 6.98 -11.98 -11.59
C HIS A 220 8.34 -12.58 -11.97
N THR A 221 8.53 -12.86 -13.26
CA THR A 221 9.85 -13.08 -13.85
C THR A 221 9.91 -12.41 -15.21
N ALA A 222 10.93 -11.59 -15.44
CA ALA A 222 11.10 -10.83 -16.66
C ALA A 222 12.56 -10.86 -17.13
N CYS A 223 12.76 -10.92 -18.45
CA CYS A 223 14.10 -10.79 -19.06
C CYS A 223 14.13 -9.60 -20.01
N ARG A 224 15.11 -8.71 -19.86
CA ARG A 224 15.36 -7.57 -20.76
C ARG A 224 16.78 -7.58 -21.29
N MET A 225 16.96 -7.11 -22.52
CA MET A 225 18.29 -6.91 -23.10
C MET A 225 18.90 -5.62 -22.55
N LEU A 226 20.16 -5.67 -22.11
CA LEU A 226 20.87 -4.51 -21.57
C LEU A 226 21.67 -3.81 -22.67
N ALA A 227 21.31 -2.56 -22.97
CA ALA A 227 22.13 -1.67 -23.80
C ALA A 227 23.47 -1.29 -23.11
N SER A 228 23.52 -1.33 -21.77
CA SER A 228 24.73 -1.12 -20.98
C SER A 228 24.69 -1.96 -19.70
N THR A 229 25.85 -2.45 -19.26
CA THR A 229 26.03 -3.15 -17.98
C THR A 229 26.50 -2.22 -16.85
N ARG A 230 26.65 -0.91 -17.14
CA ARG A 230 27.22 0.12 -16.26
C ARG A 230 26.29 1.31 -15.98
N VAL A 231 25.12 1.38 -16.61
CA VAL A 231 24.16 2.48 -16.51
C VAL A 231 22.77 1.88 -16.28
N ALA A 232 21.90 2.57 -15.55
CA ALA A 232 20.50 2.17 -15.40
C ALA A 232 19.80 2.21 -16.78
N PRO A 233 19.15 1.12 -17.23
CA PRO A 233 18.42 1.11 -18.49
C PRO A 233 17.10 1.87 -18.37
N ASP A 234 16.64 2.39 -19.51
CA ASP A 234 15.30 2.96 -19.70
C ASP A 234 14.20 1.98 -19.23
N PRO A 235 13.26 2.40 -18.38
CA PRO A 235 12.14 1.56 -17.93
C PRO A 235 10.98 1.46 -18.93
N ALA A 236 10.89 2.31 -19.96
CA ALA A 236 9.74 2.37 -20.87
C ALA A 236 9.57 1.15 -21.81
N PRO A 237 10.65 0.51 -22.34
CA PRO A 237 10.50 -0.66 -23.19
C PRO A 237 9.98 -1.90 -22.44
N VAL A 238 8.96 -2.54 -23.00
CA VAL A 238 8.47 -3.86 -22.53
C VAL A 238 9.63 -4.87 -22.55
N PRO A 239 9.84 -5.66 -21.47
CA PRO A 239 10.89 -6.67 -21.45
C PRO A 239 10.68 -7.75 -22.53
N ALA A 240 11.78 -8.28 -23.04
CA ALA A 240 11.79 -9.33 -24.08
C ALA A 240 11.11 -10.64 -23.65
N PHE A 241 10.94 -10.85 -22.35
CA PHE A 241 10.09 -11.89 -21.77
C PHE A 241 9.48 -11.37 -20.46
N PHE A 242 8.24 -11.75 -20.16
CA PHE A 242 7.56 -11.52 -18.89
C PHE A 242 6.57 -12.65 -18.59
N VAL A 243 6.47 -13.04 -17.31
CA VAL A 243 5.40 -13.88 -16.79
C VAL A 243 5.07 -13.51 -15.34
N ALA A 244 3.78 -13.62 -14.97
CA ALA A 244 3.31 -13.59 -13.59
C ALA A 244 2.94 -15.01 -13.15
N THR A 245 3.33 -15.40 -11.93
CA THR A 245 3.11 -16.74 -11.38
C THR A 245 2.12 -16.70 -10.21
N GLU A 246 0.84 -16.89 -10.53
CA GLU A 246 -0.18 -17.37 -9.59
C GLU A 246 -0.49 -18.83 -9.96
N ASP A 247 0.05 -19.79 -9.21
CA ASP A 247 -0.18 -21.23 -9.42
C ASP A 247 -0.94 -21.89 -8.26
N LYS A 248 -1.43 -21.09 -7.31
CA LYS A 248 -2.19 -21.48 -6.11
C LYS A 248 -1.42 -22.45 -5.19
N LYS A 249 -0.10 -22.28 -5.15
CA LYS A 249 0.85 -23.00 -4.29
C LYS A 249 1.73 -22.01 -3.49
N GLY A 250 2.92 -22.44 -3.07
CA GLY A 250 3.75 -21.71 -2.12
C GLY A 250 3.31 -21.93 -0.67
N GLY A 251 3.81 -21.10 0.23
CA GLY A 251 3.62 -21.22 1.67
C GLY A 251 4.88 -20.90 2.47
N ARG A 252 5.02 -21.51 3.65
CA ARG A 252 6.13 -21.28 4.60
C ARG A 252 7.43 -21.98 4.22
N ALA A 253 7.36 -23.17 3.64
CA ALA A 253 8.52 -23.92 3.17
C ALA A 253 9.08 -23.31 1.86
N PRO A 254 10.37 -23.51 1.55
CA PRO A 254 10.89 -23.27 0.21
C PRO A 254 10.17 -24.15 -0.83
N ASP A 255 9.65 -23.51 -1.86
CA ASP A 255 9.09 -24.13 -3.06
C ASP A 255 9.91 -23.67 -4.28
N THR A 256 9.83 -24.36 -5.42
CA THR A 256 10.58 -24.01 -6.65
C THR A 256 9.74 -24.17 -7.90
N VAL A 257 9.57 -23.07 -8.65
CA VAL A 257 8.90 -23.04 -9.94
C VAL A 257 9.93 -23.03 -11.07
N THR A 258 9.65 -23.75 -12.15
CA THR A 258 10.44 -23.69 -13.39
C THR A 258 9.77 -22.73 -14.36
N ILE A 259 10.42 -21.61 -14.65
CA ILE A 259 9.97 -20.61 -15.61
C ILE A 259 10.48 -21.01 -17.00
N GLN A 260 9.56 -21.05 -17.98
CA GLN A 260 9.86 -21.34 -19.39
C GLN A 260 10.03 -20.01 -20.14
N VAL A 261 11.23 -19.74 -20.66
CA VAL A 261 11.51 -18.57 -21.51
C VAL A 261 11.57 -19.05 -22.96
N ALA A 262 10.68 -18.55 -23.82
CA ALA A 262 10.58 -19.00 -25.21
C ALA A 262 11.81 -18.65 -26.07
N GLY A 263 12.57 -17.63 -25.67
CA GLY A 263 13.80 -17.18 -26.31
C GLY A 263 14.11 -15.73 -25.97
N LEU A 264 15.19 -15.19 -26.53
CA LEU A 264 15.54 -13.75 -26.44
C LEU A 264 15.91 -13.24 -27.84
N PRO A 265 15.46 -12.02 -28.24
CA PRO A 265 15.38 -11.62 -29.65
C PRO A 265 16.70 -11.17 -30.28
N THR A 266 17.69 -10.80 -29.46
CA THR A 266 18.97 -10.23 -29.92
C THR A 266 20.13 -10.77 -29.09
N SER A 267 21.32 -10.84 -29.68
CA SER A 267 22.55 -11.18 -28.97
C SER A 267 23.05 -10.01 -28.12
N GLY A 268 23.81 -10.31 -27.06
CA GLY A 268 24.26 -9.32 -26.07
C GLY A 268 24.22 -9.86 -24.64
N THR A 269 23.94 -9.00 -23.67
CA THR A 269 23.69 -9.39 -22.27
C THR A 269 22.23 -9.16 -21.93
N ALA A 270 21.54 -10.21 -21.47
CA ALA A 270 20.22 -10.09 -20.86
C ALA A 270 20.35 -10.00 -19.33
N GLN A 271 19.47 -9.21 -18.72
CA GLN A 271 19.15 -9.30 -17.30
C GLN A 271 17.82 -10.04 -17.18
N CYS A 272 17.82 -11.20 -16.54
CA CYS A 272 16.61 -11.88 -16.10
C CYS A 272 16.44 -11.67 -14.61
N ALA A 273 15.32 -11.07 -14.19
CA ALA A 273 15.01 -10.77 -12.81
C ALA A 273 13.67 -11.40 -12.42
N SER A 274 13.57 -11.82 -11.16
CA SER A 274 12.38 -12.40 -10.57
C SER A 274 12.10 -11.70 -9.25
N TRP A 275 10.84 -11.34 -8.97
CA TRP A 275 10.47 -10.64 -7.74
C TRP A 275 9.06 -11.02 -7.29
N ALA A 276 8.86 -11.19 -5.99
CA ALA A 276 7.54 -11.38 -5.42
C ALA A 276 6.68 -10.13 -5.62
N GLY A 277 5.37 -10.35 -5.75
CA GLY A 277 4.35 -9.32 -5.67
C GLY A 277 3.39 -9.67 -4.53
N ASP A 278 2.99 -8.69 -3.73
CA ASP A 278 1.76 -8.76 -2.92
C ASP A 278 0.52 -8.67 -3.84
N GLY A 279 -0.70 -8.77 -3.29
CA GLY A 279 -1.94 -8.60 -4.07
C GLY A 279 -2.02 -7.28 -4.86
N SER A 280 -1.30 -6.24 -4.41
CA SER A 280 -1.22 -4.95 -5.09
C SER A 280 -0.20 -4.90 -6.24
N HIS A 281 0.61 -5.95 -6.44
CA HIS A 281 1.76 -6.04 -7.34
C HIS A 281 3.02 -5.27 -6.89
N ARG A 282 3.07 -4.78 -5.65
CA ARG A 282 4.30 -4.25 -5.04
C ARG A 282 5.18 -5.40 -4.55
N VAL A 283 6.50 -5.20 -4.48
CA VAL A 283 7.36 -6.12 -3.73
C VAL A 283 6.87 -6.13 -2.27
N PRO A 284 6.58 -7.30 -1.67
CA PRO A 284 6.01 -7.36 -0.33
C PRO A 284 6.78 -6.55 0.71
N MET A 285 6.03 -5.87 1.57
CA MET A 285 6.61 -5.05 2.63
C MET A 285 7.34 -5.92 3.67
N MET A 286 8.41 -5.35 4.22
CA MET A 286 9.25 -5.97 5.24
C MET A 286 9.10 -5.21 6.55
N GLU A 287 9.27 -5.89 7.68
CA GLU A 287 9.22 -5.28 9.02
C GLU A 287 10.19 -4.09 9.17
N ARG A 288 11.34 -4.11 8.48
CA ARG A 288 12.42 -3.12 8.60
C ARG A 288 13.23 -2.96 7.31
N ALA A 289 13.85 -1.80 7.15
CA ALA A 289 14.53 -1.39 5.92
C ALA A 289 15.88 -2.11 5.64
N ASN A 290 16.47 -2.80 6.62
CA ASN A 290 17.75 -3.50 6.49
C ASN A 290 17.61 -5.01 6.21
N GLU A 291 16.54 -5.40 5.53
CA GLU A 291 16.26 -6.78 5.11
C GLU A 291 16.36 -6.90 3.59
N THR A 292 16.76 -8.09 3.10
CA THR A 292 16.84 -8.35 1.66
C THR A 292 15.44 -8.57 1.09
N PRO A 293 14.95 -7.71 0.18
CA PRO A 293 13.63 -7.90 -0.43
C PRO A 293 13.55 -9.19 -1.25
N ALA A 294 12.33 -9.68 -1.47
CA ALA A 294 12.04 -10.89 -2.23
C ALA A 294 12.25 -10.71 -3.75
N ILE A 295 13.48 -10.45 -4.17
CA ILE A 295 13.93 -10.20 -5.55
C ILE A 295 15.32 -10.77 -5.77
N ASP A 296 15.55 -11.31 -6.97
CA ASP A 296 16.88 -11.74 -7.44
C ASP A 296 17.02 -11.49 -8.96
N ALA A 297 18.24 -11.34 -9.46
CA ALA A 297 18.51 -11.05 -10.87
C ALA A 297 19.85 -11.62 -11.37
N VAL A 298 19.77 -12.42 -12.43
CA VAL A 298 20.92 -13.01 -13.13
C VAL A 298 21.25 -12.28 -14.44
N ARG A 299 22.51 -12.39 -14.87
CA ARG A 299 22.97 -11.93 -16.20
C ARG A 299 23.24 -13.14 -17.09
N ILE A 300 22.65 -13.15 -18.28
CA ILE A 300 22.75 -14.23 -19.27
C ILE A 300 23.36 -13.67 -20.55
N ARG A 301 24.36 -14.35 -21.13
CA ARG A 301 24.94 -13.96 -22.42
C ARG A 301 24.14 -14.59 -23.56
N VAL A 302 23.53 -13.76 -24.40
CA VAL A 302 22.82 -14.22 -25.61
C VAL A 302 23.78 -14.17 -26.79
N VAL A 303 23.92 -15.29 -27.52
CA VAL A 303 24.76 -15.41 -28.72
C VAL A 303 23.94 -15.82 -29.94
N ASN A 304 24.53 -15.68 -31.13
CA ASN A 304 23.97 -16.22 -32.37
C ASN A 304 24.12 -17.75 -32.43
#